data_AF-A0A6L3YWK5-F1
#
_entry.id   AF-A0A6L3YWK5-F1
#
_cell.length_a   1.000
_cell.length_b   1.000
_cell.length_c   1.000
_cell.angle_alpha   90.00
_cell.angle_beta   90.00
_cell.angle_gamma   90.00
#
_symmetry.space_group_name_H-M   'P 1'
#
loop_
_entity.id
_entity.type
_entity.pdbx_description
1 polymer ?
#
loop_
_entity_poly.entity_id
_entity_poly.type
_entity_poly.pdbx_seq_one_letter_code
_entity_poly.pdbx_strand_id
1 'polypeptide(L)'
;MKQRPPYLTEMPVSTRIMDLFKWYELYGFCCQCGHIGAVDREMLLRKYGTHTWFVDLHRRMRCKVCTTKGYAQFGITKMPR
;
A
#
# COMPACT_ATOMS: atom_id res chain seq x y z
N MET A 1 15.22 9.88 -0.20
CA MET A 1 13.99 9.11 -0.47
C MET A 1 13.28 9.71 -1.68
N LYS A 2 12.67 8.89 -2.53
CA LYS A 2 11.86 9.33 -3.68
C LYS A 2 10.53 9.86 -3.18
N GLN A 3 10.04 10.93 -3.82
CA GLN A 3 8.76 11.53 -3.49
C GLN A 3 7.62 10.72 -4.12
N ARG A 4 6.50 10.65 -3.40
CA ARG A 4 5.28 9.99 -3.89
C ARG A 4 4.66 10.84 -5.00
N PRO A 5 4.21 10.24 -6.12
CA PRO A 5 3.50 11.00 -7.14
C PRO A 5 2.17 11.58 -6.62
N PRO A 6 1.74 12.75 -7.12
CA PRO A 6 0.59 13.47 -6.58
C PRO A 6 -0.75 12.73 -6.77
N TYR A 7 -0.86 11.87 -7.78
CA TYR A 7 -2.06 11.07 -8.02
C TYR A 7 -2.22 9.90 -7.03
N LEU A 8 -1.13 9.50 -6.35
CA LEU A 8 -1.13 8.41 -5.39
C LEU A 8 -1.31 8.98 -3.99
N THR A 9 -2.54 8.89 -3.48
CA THR A 9 -2.86 9.38 -2.14
C THR A 9 -2.28 8.45 -1.09
N GLU A 10 -1.78 9.00 0.02
CA GLU A 10 -1.32 8.21 1.17
C GLU A 10 -2.45 7.39 1.78
N MET A 11 -2.15 6.14 2.16
CA MET A 11 -3.07 5.39 3.02
C MET A 11 -3.03 5.97 4.44
N PRO A 12 -4.18 6.38 5.03
CA PRO A 12 -4.21 6.84 6.42
C PRO A 12 -3.77 5.74 7.38
N VAL A 13 -2.94 6.11 8.37
CA VAL A 13 -2.36 5.17 9.36
C VAL A 13 -3.41 4.42 10.17
N SER A 14 -4.58 5.04 10.38
CA SER A 14 -5.73 4.49 11.09
C SER A 14 -6.69 3.70 10.18
N THR A 15 -6.20 3.11 9.08
CA THR A 15 -7.03 2.29 8.19
C THR A 15 -6.71 0.81 8.35
N ARG A 16 -7.73 0.00 8.68
CA ARG A 16 -7.65 -1.46 8.60
C ARG A 16 -7.85 -1.92 7.16
N ILE A 17 -7.30 -3.07 6.81
CA ILE A 17 -7.43 -3.63 5.45
C ILE A 17 -8.91 -3.81 5.08
N MET A 18 -9.75 -4.24 6.03
CA MET A 18 -11.17 -4.46 5.78
C MET A 18 -11.94 -3.17 5.47
N ASP A 19 -11.52 -2.04 6.03
CA ASP A 19 -12.18 -0.74 5.91
C ASP A 19 -11.87 -0.05 4.58
N LEU A 20 -10.90 -0.55 3.80
CA LEU A 20 -10.63 -0.03 2.46
C LEU A 20 -11.82 -0.32 1.53
N PHE A 21 -12.47 0.75 1.09
CA PHE A 21 -13.63 0.68 0.21
C PHE A 21 -13.25 0.17 -1.18
N LYS A 22 -14.16 -0.57 -1.83
CA LYS A 22 -13.91 -1.24 -3.13
C LYS A 22 -13.62 -0.29 -4.30
N TRP A 23 -13.91 0.99 -4.14
CA TRP A 23 -13.76 2.00 -5.20
C TRP A 23 -12.35 2.62 -5.22
N TYR A 24 -11.46 2.13 -4.35
CA TYR A 24 -10.06 2.49 -4.34
C TYR A 24 -9.22 1.35 -4.87
N GLU A 25 -8.27 1.67 -5.74
CA GLU A 25 -7.19 0.76 -6.07
C GLU A 25 -6.05 0.93 -5.07
N LEU A 26 -5.47 -0.19 -4.64
CA LEU A 26 -4.41 -0.21 -3.66
C LEU A 26 -3.05 -0.42 -4.34
N TYR A 27 -2.08 0.39 -3.96
CA TYR A 27 -0.72 0.32 -4.45
C TYR A 27 0.30 0.31 -3.31
N GLY A 28 1.47 -0.27 -3.58
CA GLY A 28 2.67 -0.08 -2.78
C GLY A 28 3.63 0.86 -3.49
N PHE A 29 4.10 1.89 -2.78
CA PHE A 29 5.12 2.84 -3.24
C PHE A 29 6.42 2.64 -2.46
N CYS A 30 7.52 2.39 -3.16
CA CYS A 30 8.84 2.29 -2.52
C CYS A 30 9.51 3.67 -2.40
N CYS A 31 9.65 4.18 -1.18
CA CYS A 31 10.33 5.46 -0.90
C CYS A 31 11.84 5.44 -1.21
N GLN A 32 12.42 4.26 -1.51
CA GLN A 32 13.84 4.13 -1.85
C GLN A 32 14.09 4.32 -3.35
N CYS A 33 13.40 3.57 -4.21
CA CYS A 33 13.60 3.60 -5.66
C CYS A 33 12.46 4.26 -6.45
N GLY A 34 11.32 4.53 -5.82
CA GLY A 34 10.15 5.14 -6.47
C GLY A 34 9.23 4.15 -7.18
N HIS A 35 9.52 2.85 -7.14
CA HIS A 35 8.68 1.82 -7.76
C HIS A 35 7.27 1.81 -7.16
N ILE A 36 6.26 1.76 -8.04
CA ILE A 36 4.85 1.61 -7.71
C ILE A 36 4.37 0.27 -8.24
N GLY A 37 3.72 -0.52 -7.41
CA GLY A 37 3.10 -1.77 -7.83
C GLY A 37 1.69 -1.91 -7.25
N ALA A 38 0.77 -2.46 -8.04
CA ALA A 38 -0.56 -2.80 -7.56
C ALA A 38 -0.49 -3.85 -6.44
N VAL A 39 -1.36 -3.71 -5.45
CA VAL A 39 -1.50 -4.65 -4.34
C VAL A 39 -2.94 -5.10 -4.24
N ASP A 40 -3.14 -6.40 -4.24
CA ASP A 40 -4.46 -6.99 -4.08
C ASP A 40 -4.91 -6.95 -2.60
N ARG A 41 -5.96 -6.19 -2.34
CA ARG A 41 -6.60 -6.09 -1.01
C ARG A 41 -7.11 -7.44 -0.51
N GLU A 42 -7.73 -8.26 -1.36
CA GLU A 42 -8.25 -9.56 -0.97
C GLU A 42 -7.13 -10.52 -0.57
N MET A 43 -6.02 -10.48 -1.31
CA MET A 43 -4.82 -11.25 -0.94
C MET A 43 -4.32 -10.83 0.45
N LEU A 44 -4.28 -9.52 0.75
CA LEU A 44 -3.88 -9.04 2.07
C LEU A 44 -4.84 -9.49 3.18
N LEU A 45 -6.15 -9.42 2.95
CA LEU A 45 -7.17 -9.91 3.90
C LEU A 45 -7.01 -11.40 4.19
N ARG A 46 -6.83 -12.22 3.15
CA ARG A 46 -6.65 -13.67 3.30
C ARG A 46 -5.37 -13.99 4.08
N LYS A 47 -4.31 -13.20 3.91
CA LYS A 47 -3.01 -13.45 4.53
C LYS A 47 -2.86 -12.91 5.95
N TYR A 48 -3.46 -11.76 6.25
CA TYR A 48 -3.23 -11.04 7.51
C TYR A 48 -4.50 -10.85 8.36
N GLY A 49 -5.67 -11.20 7.83
CA GLY A 49 -6.95 -11.05 8.53
C GLY A 49 -7.53 -9.63 8.47
N THR A 50 -8.76 -9.51 8.94
CA THR A 50 -9.60 -8.29 8.84
C THR A 50 -9.18 -7.19 9.81
N HIS A 51 -8.62 -7.53 10.97
CA HIS A 51 -8.25 -6.60 12.02
C HIS A 51 -6.85 -5.98 11.86
N THR A 52 -6.13 -6.31 10.78
CA THR A 52 -4.79 -5.78 10.53
C THR A 52 -4.85 -4.37 9.94
N TRP A 53 -3.96 -3.49 10.41
CA TRP A 53 -3.79 -2.13 9.91
C TRP A 53 -2.75 -2.07 8.79
N PHE A 54 -2.93 -1.18 7.81
CA PHE A 54 -1.96 -1.03 6.71
C PHE A 54 -0.57 -0.62 7.20
N VAL A 55 -0.51 0.25 8.21
CA VAL A 55 0.76 0.75 8.77
C VAL A 55 1.62 -0.38 9.36
N ASP A 56 1.01 -1.39 9.96
CA ASP A 56 1.70 -2.55 10.55
C ASP A 56 2.42 -3.40 9.50
N LEU A 57 1.95 -3.33 8.25
CA LEU A 57 2.48 -4.06 7.12
C LEU A 57 3.64 -3.33 6.45
N HIS A 58 3.83 -2.01 6.63
CA HIS A 58 4.93 -1.24 6.01
C HIS A 58 6.30 -1.87 6.26
N ARG A 59 6.60 -2.22 7.52
CA ARG A 59 7.84 -2.90 7.93
C ARG A 59 8.04 -4.29 7.30
N ARG A 60 6.96 -4.91 6.82
CA ARG A 60 6.96 -6.25 6.20
C ARG A 60 7.10 -6.17 4.68
N MET A 61 6.78 -5.03 4.07
CA MET A 61 6.83 -4.87 2.62
C MET A 61 8.28 -4.93 2.11
N ARG A 62 8.46 -5.63 0.99
CA ARG A 62 9.72 -5.67 0.23
C ARG A 62 9.46 -5.18 -1.19
N CYS A 63 10.26 -4.22 -1.64
CA CYS A 63 10.20 -3.76 -3.02
C CYS A 63 10.62 -4.88 -3.98
N LYS A 64 9.86 -5.11 -5.05
CA LYS A 64 10.19 -6.11 -6.08
C LYS A 64 11.31 -5.67 -7.04
N VAL A 65 11.63 -4.38 -7.07
CA VAL A 65 12.68 -3.80 -7.93
C VAL A 65 14.00 -3.66 -7.18
N CYS A 66 14.03 -2.86 -6.11
CA CYS A 66 15.28 -2.61 -5.37
C CYS A 66 15.50 -3.54 -4.19
N THR A 67 14.59 -4.49 -3.91
CA THR A 67 14.65 -5.51 -2.84
C THR A 67 14.70 -4.99 -1.40
N THR A 68 14.75 -3.67 -1.21
CA THR A 68 14.71 -3.02 0.11
C THR A 68 13.41 -3.35 0.84
N LYS A 69 13.54 -3.71 2.13
CA LYS A 69 12.41 -4.07 3.02
C LYS A 69 12.13 -2.92 3.99
N GLY A 70 10.86 -2.63 4.25
CA GLY A 70 10.43 -1.63 5.24
C GLY A 70 10.39 -0.18 4.75
N TYR A 71 10.80 0.07 3.50
CA TYR A 71 10.80 1.40 2.88
C TYR A 71 9.63 1.61 1.91
N ALA A 72 8.69 0.66 1.86
CA ALA A 72 7.49 0.80 1.04
C ALA A 72 6.30 1.17 1.91
N GLN A 73 5.43 2.02 1.37
CA GLN A 73 4.20 2.49 2.00
C GLN A 73 3.01 2.21 1.09
N PHE A 74 1.83 2.05 1.69
CA PHE A 74 0.60 1.95 0.91
C PHE A 74 0.13 3.31 0.40
N GLY A 75 -0.44 3.28 -0.78
CA GLY A 75 -1.18 4.40 -1.35
C GLY A 75 -2.41 3.92 -2.09
N ILE A 76 -3.34 4.85 -2.34
CA ILE A 76 -4.59 4.59 -3.03
C ILE A 76 -4.79 5.58 -4.17
N THR A 77 -5.49 5.12 -5.20
CA THR A 77 -6.10 5.98 -6.23
C THR A 77 -7.61 5.74 -6.22
N LYS A 78 -8.39 6.76 -6.57
CA LYS A 78 -9.83 6.57 -6.81
C LYS A 78 -10.00 5.94 -8.19
N MET A 79 -10.79 4.87 -8.28
CA MET A 79 -11.22 4.37 -9.59
C MET A 79 -12.05 5.45 -10.29
N PRO A 80 -11.76 5.78 -11.56
CA PRO A 80 -12.66 6.63 -12.35
C PRO A 80 -14.02 5.95 -12.45
N ARG A 81 -15.09 6.70 -12.14
CA ARG A 81 -16.47 6.23 -12.29
C ARG A 81 -16.86 6.15 -13.75
#